data_AF-A0A3D9H3G8-F1
#
_entry.id   AF-A0A3D9H3G8-F1
#
_cell.length_a   1.000
_cell.length_b   1.000
_cell.length_c   1.000
_cell.angle_alpha   90.00
_cell.angle_beta   90.00
_cell.angle_gamma   90.00
#
_symmetry.space_group_name_H-M   'P 1'
#
loop_
_entity.id
_entity.type
_entity.pdbx_description
1 polymer ?
#
loop_
_entity_poly.entity_id
_entity_poly.type
_entity_poly.pdbx_seq_one_letter_code
_entity_poly.pdbx_strand_id
1 'polypeptide(L)'
;MFIKYIGNIVGHLFSSHSPLMPEYLHNYVAFPSYVLVPFFAILIFLCIRTLSTKLYNAKLVYVLFGLALLFYMFQWQIYQWILSFNPYNS
;
A
#
# COMPACT_ATOMS: atom_id res chain seq x y z
N MET A 1 17.27 -2.46 -10.81
CA MET A 1 15.89 -2.50 -11.34
C MET A 1 14.87 -1.89 -10.38
N PHE A 2 14.86 -2.26 -9.09
CA PHE A 2 13.88 -1.78 -8.09
C PHE A 2 13.80 -0.24 -7.95
N ILE A 3 14.94 0.44 -7.96
CA ILE A 3 15.04 1.92 -7.86
C ILE A 3 14.36 2.63 -9.06
N LYS A 4 14.40 2.02 -10.25
CA LYS A 4 13.77 2.58 -11.45
C LYS A 4 12.24 2.53 -11.37
N TYR A 5 11.69 1.49 -10.74
CA TYR A 5 10.25 1.38 -10.50
C TYR A 5 9.77 2.32 -9.41
N ILE A 6 10.55 2.51 -8.33
CA ILE A 6 10.26 3.52 -7.30
C ILE A 6 10.27 4.91 -7.93
N GLY A 7 11.28 5.25 -8.73
CA GLY A 7 11.36 6.53 -9.44
C GLY A 7 10.20 6.77 -10.40
N ASN A 8 9.66 5.72 -11.05
CA ASN A 8 8.53 5.84 -11.96
C ASN A 8 7.19 5.98 -11.22
N ILE A 9 7.01 5.31 -10.08
CA ILE A 9 5.83 5.47 -9.21
C ILE A 9 5.81 6.87 -8.59
N VAL A 10 6.95 7.33 -8.09
CA VAL A 10 7.14 8.69 -7.59
C VAL A 10 6.91 9.70 -8.72
N GLY A 11 7.51 9.49 -9.90
CA GLY A 11 7.31 10.35 -11.06
C GLY A 11 5.84 10.50 -11.48
N HIS A 12 5.06 9.41 -11.48
CA HIS A 12 3.63 9.47 -11.78
C HIS A 12 2.81 10.19 -10.71
N LEU A 13 3.21 10.11 -9.44
CA LEU A 13 2.55 10.84 -8.34
C LEU A 13 2.82 12.34 -8.41
N PHE A 14 3.98 12.77 -8.92
CA PHE A 14 4.38 14.18 -8.94
C PHE A 14 4.20 14.89 -10.30
N SER A 15 3.97 14.17 -11.41
CA SER A 15 4.06 14.74 -12.77
C SER A 15 2.73 15.12 -13.46
N SER A 16 1.55 14.96 -12.87
CA SER A 16 0.29 15.34 -13.56
C SER A 16 -0.41 16.54 -12.93
N HIS A 17 0.26 17.69 -12.87
CA HIS A 17 -0.47 18.97 -12.77
C HIS A 17 -1.03 19.32 -14.16
N SER A 18 -2.08 18.60 -14.56
CA SER A 18 -2.93 19.08 -15.64
C SER A 18 -3.78 20.21 -15.07
N PRO A 19 -3.78 21.42 -15.66
CA PRO A 19 -4.59 22.54 -15.18
C PRO A 19 -6.11 22.27 -15.27
N LEU A 20 -6.50 21.18 -15.94
CA LEU A 20 -7.88 20.70 -16.06
C LEU A 20 -8.26 19.69 -14.95
N MET A 21 -7.30 19.23 -14.15
CA MET A 21 -7.54 18.23 -13.11
C MET A 21 -7.83 18.94 -11.79
N PRO A 22 -8.98 18.68 -11.15
CA PRO A 22 -9.30 19.31 -9.87
C PRO A 22 -8.27 18.92 -8.80
N GLU A 23 -7.84 19.88 -7.98
CA GLU A 23 -6.82 19.67 -6.95
C GLU A 23 -7.21 18.56 -5.95
N TYR A 24 -8.50 18.38 -5.69
CA TYR A 24 -9.01 17.33 -4.82
C TYR A 24 -8.85 15.92 -5.40
N LEU A 25 -8.73 15.77 -6.73
CA LEU A 25 -8.60 14.45 -7.37
C LEU A 25 -7.28 13.78 -7.00
N HIS A 26 -6.22 14.58 -6.82
CA HIS A 26 -4.94 14.07 -6.33
C HIS A 26 -5.08 13.48 -4.92
N ASN A 27 -5.72 14.22 -4.01
CA ASN A 27 -5.95 13.77 -2.63
C ASN A 27 -6.89 12.57 -2.56
N TYR A 28 -7.92 12.53 -3.41
CA TYR A 28 -8.84 11.40 -3.54
C TYR A 28 -8.12 10.11 -3.94
N VAL A 29 -7.26 10.17 -4.97
CA VAL A 29 -6.51 9.01 -5.48
C VAL A 29 -5.40 8.59 -4.51
N ALA A 30 -4.78 9.55 -3.80
CA ALA A 30 -3.76 9.27 -2.81
C ALA A 30 -4.32 8.68 -1.51
N PHE A 31 -5.61 8.90 -1.19
CA PHE A 31 -6.20 8.51 0.09
C PHE A 31 -5.96 7.04 0.49
N PRO A 32 -6.17 6.04 -0.39
CA PRO A 32 -5.93 4.66 -0.03
C PRO A 32 -4.48 4.33 0.34
N SER A 33 -3.52 5.10 -0.20
CA SER A 33 -2.11 4.91 0.13
C SER A 33 -1.80 5.20 1.60
N TYR A 34 -2.51 6.13 2.24
CA TYR A 34 -2.32 6.44 3.67
C TYR A 34 -2.68 5.27 4.58
N VAL A 35 -3.53 4.35 4.12
CA VAL A 35 -3.92 3.14 4.86
C VAL A 35 -3.02 1.95 4.48
N LEU A 36 -2.75 1.79 3.18
CA LEU A 36 -2.01 0.64 2.67
C LEU A 36 -0.51 0.71 2.99
N VAL A 37 0.11 1.88 2.89
CA VAL A 37 1.54 2.07 3.15
C VAL A 37 1.93 1.66 4.58
N PRO A 38 1.27 2.14 5.66
CA PRO A 38 1.64 1.71 7.02
C PRO A 38 1.37 0.22 7.26
N PHE A 39 0.29 -0.33 6.69
CA PHE A 39 -0.02 -1.76 6.80
C PHE A 39 1.12 -2.63 6.23
N PHE A 40 1.58 -2.32 5.01
CA PHE A 40 2.70 -3.04 4.40
C PHE A 40 4.04 -2.76 5.07
N ALA A 41 4.26 -1.53 5.57
CA ALA A 41 5.46 -1.21 6.33
C ALA A 41 5.59 -2.08 7.59
N ILE A 42 4.48 -2.33 8.31
CA ILE A 42 4.45 -3.22 9.47
C ILE A 42 4.76 -4.66 9.06
N LEU A 43 4.14 -5.16 7.98
CA LEU A 43 4.42 -6.51 7.48
C LEU A 43 5.91 -6.70 7.10
N ILE A 44 6.48 -5.74 6.37
CA ILE A 44 7.89 -5.75 5.99
C ILE A 44 8.78 -5.70 7.23
N PHE A 45 8.46 -4.85 8.21
CA PHE A 45 9.20 -4.77 9.45
C PHE A 45 9.20 -6.10 10.22
N LEU A 46 8.04 -6.77 10.31
CA LEU A 46 7.93 -8.09 10.95
C LEU A 46 8.73 -9.16 10.18
N CYS A 47 8.71 -9.15 8.85
CA CYS A 47 9.53 -10.02 8.01
C CYS A 47 11.02 -9.79 8.29
N ILE A 48 11.50 -8.54 8.24
CA ILE A 48 12.90 -8.18 8.48
C ILE A 48 13.33 -8.61 9.88
N ARG A 49 12.52 -8.31 10.91
CA ARG A 49 12.82 -8.70 12.29
C ARG A 49 12.95 -10.22 12.45
N THR A 50 12.06 -10.98 11.82
CA THR A 50 12.08 -12.45 11.85
C THR A 50 13.35 -12.99 11.19
N LEU A 51 13.74 -12.41 10.04
CA LEU A 51 14.98 -12.76 9.34
C LEU A 51 16.22 -12.41 10.17
N SER A 52 16.30 -11.20 10.72
CA SER A 52 17.46 -10.73 11.50
C SER A 52 17.67 -11.53 12.78
N THR A 53 16.59 -11.95 13.45
CA THR A 53 16.67 -12.74 14.69
C THR A 53 16.90 -14.24 14.42
N LYS A 54 16.91 -14.68 13.15
CA LYS A 54 16.99 -16.10 12.74
C LYS A 54 15.91 -16.97 13.41
N LEU A 55 14.83 -16.37 13.89
CA LEU A 55 13.71 -17.06 14.52
C LEU A 55 12.72 -17.47 13.44
N TYR A 56 13.09 -18.50 12.67
CA TYR A 56 12.25 -19.06 11.61
C TYR A 56 11.08 -19.86 12.19
N ASN A 57 10.09 -19.16 12.76
CA ASN A 57 8.86 -19.77 13.23
C ASN A 57 7.91 -19.95 12.05
N ALA A 58 7.72 -21.20 11.61
CA ALA A 58 6.83 -21.54 10.50
C ALA A 58 5.41 -20.97 10.68
N LYS A 59 4.88 -20.95 11.91
CA LYS A 59 3.55 -20.38 12.19
C LYS A 59 3.47 -18.90 11.83
N LEU A 60 4.49 -18.13 12.20
CA LEU A 60 4.56 -16.70 11.91
C LEU A 60 4.66 -16.47 10.39
N VAL A 61 5.48 -17.25 9.70
CA VAL A 61 5.60 -17.18 8.23
C VAL A 61 4.26 -17.49 7.55
N TYR A 62 3.54 -18.53 7.99
CA TYR A 62 2.22 -18.84 7.44
C TYR A 62 1.20 -17.73 7.69
N VAL A 63 1.23 -17.06 8.85
CA VAL A 63 0.36 -15.92 9.13
C VAL A 63 0.69 -14.74 8.21
N LEU A 64 1.97 -14.37 8.07
CA LEU A 64 2.37 -13.27 7.18
C LEU A 64 2.03 -13.56 5.72
N PHE A 65 2.28 -14.79 5.28
CA PHE A 65 1.91 -15.23 3.94
C PHE A 65 0.40 -15.22 3.72
N GLY A 66 -0.37 -15.72 4.68
CA GLY A 66 -1.84 -15.71 4.65
C GLY A 66 -2.40 -14.30 4.57
N LEU A 67 -1.85 -13.34 5.33
CA LEU A 67 -2.24 -11.93 5.26
C LEU A 67 -1.96 -11.32 3.87
N ALA A 68 -0.79 -11.60 3.29
CA ALA A 68 -0.45 -11.13 1.95
C ALA A 68 -1.37 -11.75 0.88
N LEU A 69 -1.71 -13.04 1.01
CA LEU A 69 -2.61 -13.75 0.11
C LEU A 69 -4.05 -13.23 0.21
N LEU A 70 -4.55 -13.00 1.44
CA LEU A 70 -5.87 -12.39 1.66
C LEU A 70 -5.93 -11.00 1.05
N PHE A 71 -4.89 -10.18 1.23
CA PHE A 71 -4.83 -8.88 0.58
C PHE A 71 -4.91 -9.02 -0.94
N TYR A 72 -4.14 -9.94 -1.54
CA TYR A 72 -4.15 -10.17 -2.98
C TYR A 72 -5.54 -10.59 -3.51
N MET A 73 -6.22 -11.51 -2.80
CA MET A 73 -7.55 -11.99 -3.18
C MET A 73 -8.63 -10.91 -3.04
N PHE A 74 -8.54 -10.07 -2.01
CA PHE A 74 -9.58 -9.09 -1.66
C PHE A 74 -9.17 -7.64 -1.94
N GLN A 75 -8.12 -7.41 -2.73
CA GLN A 75 -7.57 -6.07 -2.97
C GLN A 75 -8.63 -5.07 -3.46
N TRP A 76 -9.57 -5.53 -4.31
CA TRP A 76 -10.64 -4.70 -4.83
C TRP A 76 -11.65 -4.30 -3.74
N GLN A 77 -12.08 -5.26 -2.93
CA GLN A 77 -13.00 -5.04 -1.82
C GLN A 77 -12.38 -4.14 -0.75
N ILE A 78 -11.10 -4.35 -0.45
CA ILE A 78 -10.32 -3.51 0.47
C ILE A 78 -10.23 -2.08 -0.08
N TYR A 79 -9.95 -1.92 -1.38
CA TYR A 79 -9.90 -0.61 -2.03
C TYR A 79 -11.25 0.12 -1.96
N GLN A 80 -12.34 -0.56 -2.29
CA GLN A 80 -13.70 0.00 -2.21
C GLN A 80 -14.09 0.35 -0.77
N TRP A 81 -13.74 -0.51 0.19
CA TRP A 81 -13.95 -0.23 1.60
C TRP A 81 -13.17 1.01 2.05
N ILE A 82 -11.91 1.16 1.64
CA ILE A 82 -11.12 2.35 1.95
C ILE A 82 -11.74 3.61 1.34
N LEU A 83 -12.21 3.54 0.09
CA LEU A 83 -12.87 4.68 -0.56
C LEU A 83 -14.20 5.06 0.10
N SER A 84 -14.91 4.12 0.73
CA SER A 84 -16.21 4.40 1.36
C SER A 84 -16.17 5.45 2.48
N PHE A 85 -15.01 5.62 3.13
CA PHE A 85 -14.78 6.63 4.16
C PHE A 85 -13.79 7.71 3.73
N ASN A 86 -13.51 7.82 2.42
CA ASN A 86 -12.65 8.86 1.89
C ASN A 86 -13.31 10.24 2.06
N PRO A 87 -12.69 11.18 2.83
CA PRO A 87 -13.25 12.50 3.07
C PRO A 87 -13.29 13.38 1.81
N TYR A 88 -12.62 12.99 0.73
CA TYR A 88 -12.59 13.70 -0.55
C TYR A 88 -13.64 13.20 -1.55
N ASN A 89 -14.61 12.37 -1.12
CA ASN A 89 -15.67 11.79 -1.95
C ASN A 89 -16.94 12.67 -2.04
N SER A 90 -16.92 13.88 -1.47
CA SER A 90 -18.04 14.82 -1.38
C SER A 90 -17.84 16.05 -2.26
#